data_AF-A0A453LE79-F1
#
_entry.id   AF-A0A453LE79-F1
#
_cell.length_a   1.000
_cell.length_b   1.000
_cell.length_c   1.000
_cell.angle_alpha   90.00
_cell.angle_beta   90.00
_cell.angle_gamma   90.00
#
_symmetry.space_group_name_H-M   'P 1'
#
loop_
_entity.id
_entity.type
_entity.pdbx_description
1 polymer ?
#
loop_
_entity_poly.entity_id
_entity_poly.type
_entity_poly.pdbx_seq_one_letter_code
_entity_poly.pdbx_strand_id
1 'polypeptide(L)'
;DDCARGGGMRTICDVCESAVAVLFCAADEAALCRPCDEKVHMCNKLASRHVRVGLADPNKLIRCDICESSPAFFYCDIDGTSLCLSCDMAVHVGGKRTHGRYLLLRQRVEEINQGIWTM
;
A
#
# COMPACT_ATOMS: atom_id res chain seq x y z
N ASP A 1 -24.70 7.73 5.08
CA ASP A 1 -23.36 7.77 4.48
C ASP A 1 -22.54 6.63 5.04
N ASP A 2 -22.60 5.46 4.41
CA ASP A 2 -22.10 4.18 4.97
C ASP A 2 -21.39 3.38 3.87
N CYS A 3 -20.17 3.79 3.51
CA CYS A 3 -19.37 3.07 2.51
C CYS A 3 -17.86 3.09 2.83
N ALA A 4 -17.51 2.72 4.07
CA ALA A 4 -16.15 2.41 4.46
C ALA A 4 -16.07 0.99 5.03
N ARG A 5 -16.36 -0.03 4.19
CA ARG A 5 -16.04 -1.43 4.51
C ARG A 5 -15.00 -1.96 3.54
N GLY A 6 -13.90 -2.41 4.13
CA GLY A 6 -12.68 -2.84 3.47
C GLY A 6 -12.86 -3.95 2.45
N GLY A 7 -12.29 -3.70 1.29
CA GLY A 7 -11.99 -4.59 0.18
C GLY A 7 -11.29 -3.70 -0.84
N GLY A 8 -10.03 -3.98 -1.18
CA GLY A 8 -9.19 -3.06 -1.96
C GLY A 8 -9.93 -2.54 -3.20
N MET A 9 -10.32 -1.26 -3.17
CA MET A 9 -11.02 -0.63 -4.28
C MET A 9 -10.04 -0.50 -5.44
N ARG A 10 -10.38 -1.16 -6.55
CA ARG A 10 -9.63 -1.07 -7.80
C ARG A 10 -10.36 -0.05 -8.65
N THR A 11 -9.73 1.10 -8.90
CA THR A 11 -10.29 2.10 -9.81
C THR A 11 -10.32 1.52 -11.23
N ILE A 12 -11.44 1.64 -11.93
CA ILE A 12 -11.59 1.21 -13.32
C ILE A 12 -11.18 2.37 -14.23
N CYS A 13 -10.68 2.04 -15.43
CA CYS A 13 -10.33 3.03 -16.44
C CYS A 13 -11.57 3.80 -16.91
N ASP A 14 -11.53 5.13 -16.84
CA ASP A 14 -12.65 6.01 -17.21
C ASP A 14 -12.92 6.03 -18.73
N VAL A 15 -11.94 5.60 -19.54
CA VAL A 15 -12.07 5.63 -21.01
C VAL A 15 -12.65 4.33 -21.58
N CYS A 16 -12.23 3.18 -21.06
CA CYS A 16 -12.67 1.88 -21.60
C CYS A 16 -13.62 1.11 -20.69
N GLU A 17 -13.80 1.57 -19.45
CA GLU A 17 -14.73 1.03 -18.44
C GLU A 17 -14.60 -0.48 -18.17
N SER A 18 -13.48 -1.08 -18.58
CA SER A 18 -13.31 -2.54 -18.62
C SER A 18 -11.99 -3.01 -18.00
N ALA A 19 -10.96 -2.18 -18.00
CA ALA A 19 -9.66 -2.50 -17.43
C ALA A 19 -9.42 -1.73 -16.14
N VAL A 20 -8.59 -2.28 -15.25
CA VAL A 20 -8.15 -1.58 -14.03
C VAL A 20 -7.26 -0.38 -14.43
N ALA A 21 -7.55 0.78 -13.85
CA ALA A 21 -6.72 1.95 -13.99
C ALA A 21 -5.42 1.77 -13.18
N VAL A 22 -4.31 2.14 -13.78
CA VAL A 22 -2.98 2.08 -13.15
C VAL A 22 -2.31 3.46 -13.08
N LEU A 23 -2.91 4.46 -13.70
CA LEU A 23 -2.43 5.83 -13.79
C LEU A 23 -3.61 6.77 -13.54
N PHE A 24 -3.33 7.92 -12.94
CA PHE A 24 -4.25 9.05 -12.86
C PHE A 24 -3.60 10.27 -13.49
N CYS A 25 -4.31 10.93 -14.39
CA CYS A 25 -3.91 12.19 -15.00
C CYS A 25 -4.62 13.33 -14.30
N ALA A 26 -3.86 14.24 -13.68
CA ALA A 26 -4.45 15.39 -12.97
C ALA A 26 -5.03 16.45 -13.92
N ALA A 27 -4.48 16.58 -15.14
CA ALA A 27 -4.95 17.57 -16.11
C ALA A 27 -6.30 17.18 -16.73
N ASP A 28 -6.53 15.88 -16.91
CA ASP A 28 -7.77 15.34 -17.50
C ASP A 28 -8.74 14.82 -16.43
N GLU A 29 -8.37 14.90 -15.15
CA GLU A 29 -9.11 14.36 -14.00
C GLU A 29 -9.55 12.89 -14.21
N ALA A 30 -8.71 12.09 -14.86
CA ALA A 30 -9.06 10.76 -15.35
C ALA A 30 -8.11 9.67 -14.87
N ALA A 31 -8.68 8.54 -14.43
CA ALA A 31 -8.01 7.28 -14.14
C ALA A 31 -7.94 6.41 -15.40
N LEU A 32 -6.73 6.04 -15.82
CA LEU A 32 -6.48 5.37 -17.10
C LEU A 32 -5.75 4.03 -16.91
N CYS A 33 -6.15 3.05 -17.72
CA CYS A 33 -5.33 1.87 -17.97
C CYS A 33 -4.18 2.21 -18.94
N ARG A 34 -3.11 1.41 -18.98
CA ARG A 34 -1.94 1.68 -19.85
C ARG A 34 -2.31 1.88 -21.33
N PRO A 35 -3.16 1.02 -21.95
CA PRO A 35 -3.50 1.20 -23.35
C PRO A 35 -4.26 2.50 -23.64
N CYS A 36 -5.13 2.94 -22.73
CA CYS A 36 -5.84 4.21 -22.89
C CYS A 36 -4.93 5.40 -22.63
N ASP A 37 -4.03 5.32 -21.65
CA ASP A 37 -3.01 6.33 -21.40
C ASP A 37 -2.15 6.60 -22.64
N GLU A 38 -1.66 5.55 -23.30
CA GLU A 38 -0.88 5.68 -24.54
C GLU A 38 -1.69 6.38 -25.64
N LYS A 39 -2.96 5.98 -25.83
CA LYS A 39 -3.84 6.59 -26.83
C LYS A 39 -4.14 8.07 -26.55
N VAL A 40 -4.26 8.47 -25.29
CA VAL A 40 -4.57 9.87 -24.94
C VAL A 40 -3.29 10.71 -24.97
N HIS A 41 -2.22 10.24 -24.32
CA HIS A 41 -1.05 11.06 -24.02
C HIS A 41 0.11 10.91 -25.01
N MET A 42 0.13 9.91 -25.89
CA MET A 42 1.15 9.78 -26.94
C MET A 42 0.71 10.37 -28.29
N CYS A 43 -0.57 10.71 -28.46
CA CYS A 43 -1.10 11.24 -29.71
C CYS A 43 -0.62 12.67 -30.04
N ASN A 44 -0.24 13.47 -29.04
CA ASN A 44 0.29 14.81 -29.29
C ASN A 44 1.28 15.28 -28.20
N LYS A 45 2.12 16.27 -28.54
CA LYS A 45 3.15 16.83 -27.64
C LYS A 45 2.60 17.64 -26.46
N LEU A 46 1.33 18.03 -26.50
CA LEU A 46 0.69 18.81 -25.44
C LEU A 46 0.24 17.86 -24.31
N ALA A 47 -0.51 16.83 -24.67
CA ALA A 47 -0.98 15.77 -23.79
C ALA A 47 0.19 14.98 -23.18
N SER A 48 1.28 14.77 -23.93
CA SER A 48 2.45 14.07 -23.37
C SER A 48 3.11 14.79 -22.18
N ARG A 49 2.79 16.07 -21.95
CA ARG A 49 3.26 16.88 -20.80
C ARG A 49 2.34 16.78 -19.59
N HIS A 50 1.18 16.16 -19.71
CA HIS A 50 0.28 15.97 -18.57
C HIS A 50 1.00 15.15 -17.48
N VAL A 51 0.90 15.63 -16.24
CA VAL A 51 1.46 14.92 -15.09
C VAL A 51 0.59 13.70 -14.79
N ARG A 52 1.22 12.52 -14.82
CA ARG A 52 0.58 11.23 -14.58
C ARG A 52 1.17 10.61 -13.31
N VAL A 53 0.30 10.24 -12.38
CA VAL A 53 0.70 9.58 -11.13
C VAL A 53 0.29 8.11 -11.17
N GLY A 54 1.17 7.21 -10.72
CA GLY A 54 0.85 5.79 -10.63
C GLY A 54 -0.16 5.52 -9.52
N LEU A 55 -1.22 4.79 -9.83
CA LEU A 55 -2.14 4.28 -8.81
C LEU A 55 -1.49 3.08 -8.10
N ALA A 56 -1.61 3.03 -6.78
CA ALA A 56 -1.10 1.91 -6.00
C ALA A 56 -1.82 0.63 -6.44
N ASP A 57 -1.06 -0.38 -6.85
CA ASP A 57 -1.63 -1.70 -7.12
C ASP A 57 -2.10 -2.29 -5.78
N PRO A 58 -3.42 -2.53 -5.60
CA PRO A 58 -3.95 -3.04 -4.34
C PRO A 58 -3.42 -4.45 -4.01
N ASN A 59 -2.86 -5.17 -4.99
CA ASN A 59 -2.23 -6.48 -4.81
C ASN A 59 -0.71 -6.40 -4.64
N LYS A 60 -0.09 -5.22 -4.79
CA LYS A 60 1.35 -5.08 -4.54
C LYS A 60 1.59 -5.14 -3.04
N LEU A 61 1.96 -6.32 -2.59
CA LEU A 61 2.39 -6.54 -1.21
C LEU A 61 3.62 -5.67 -0.92
N ILE A 62 3.54 -4.86 0.14
CA ILE A 62 4.70 -4.16 0.69
C ILE A 62 5.69 -5.24 1.14
N ARG A 63 6.95 -5.10 0.73
CA ARG A 63 8.02 -6.02 1.10
C ARG A 63 8.68 -5.54 2.40
N CYS A 64 9.29 -6.47 3.12
CA CYS A 64 10.12 -6.14 4.26
C CYS A 64 11.33 -5.32 3.83
N ASP A 65 11.57 -4.18 4.48
CA ASP A 65 12.69 -3.28 4.17
C ASP A 65 14.05 -3.88 4.55
N ILE A 66 14.09 -4.87 5.44
CA ILE A 66 15.33 -5.51 5.89
C ILE A 66 15.75 -6.65 4.96
N CYS A 67 14.83 -7.56 4.65
CA CYS A 67 15.17 -8.79 3.92
C CYS A 67 14.73 -8.79 2.46
N GLU A 68 13.89 -7.83 2.04
CA GLU A 68 13.34 -7.60 0.70
C GLU A 68 12.62 -8.80 0.03
N SER A 69 12.66 -9.97 0.66
CA SER A 69 12.21 -11.25 0.12
C SER A 69 10.80 -11.59 0.57
N SER A 70 10.46 -11.28 1.82
CA SER A 70 9.18 -11.59 2.43
C SER A 70 8.23 -10.39 2.41
N PRO A 71 6.90 -10.62 2.31
CA PRO A 71 5.91 -9.57 2.57
C PRO A 71 6.09 -9.00 3.98
N ALA A 72 5.95 -7.68 4.09
CA ALA A 72 5.85 -7.01 5.36
C ALA A 72 4.45 -7.20 5.95
N PHE A 73 4.38 -7.26 7.28
CA PHE A 73 3.14 -7.35 8.05
C PHE A 73 3.07 -6.25 9.10
N PHE A 74 4.23 -5.82 9.59
CA PHE A 74 4.37 -4.85 10.67
C PHE A 74 4.97 -3.54 10.14
N TYR A 75 4.61 -2.44 10.78
CA TYR A 75 5.20 -1.12 10.58
C TYR A 75 5.71 -0.58 11.92
N CYS A 76 6.96 -0.14 11.94
CA CYS A 76 7.58 0.57 13.04
C CYS A 76 7.42 2.08 12.79
N ASP A 77 6.73 2.79 13.68
CA ASP A 77 6.49 4.23 13.56
C ASP A 77 7.76 5.07 13.79
N ILE A 78 8.63 4.63 14.70
CA ILE A 78 9.87 5.31 15.05
C ILE A 78 10.92 5.17 13.94
N ASP A 79 11.11 3.97 13.43
CA ASP A 79 12.11 3.71 12.40
C ASP A 79 11.57 3.98 10.98
N GLY A 80 10.25 4.12 10.83
CA GLY A 80 9.59 4.35 9.55
C GLY A 80 9.67 3.15 8.60
N THR A 81 9.89 1.94 9.13
CA THR A 81 10.18 0.73 8.34
C THR A 81 9.05 -0.30 8.39
N SER A 82 8.88 -1.02 7.28
CA SER A 82 7.96 -2.14 7.11
C SER A 82 8.71 -3.46 7.28
N LEU A 83 8.26 -4.33 8.18
CA LEU A 83 8.96 -5.55 8.57
C LEU A 83 8.11 -6.80 8.34
N CYS A 84 8.74 -7.89 7.89
CA CYS A 84 8.15 -9.23 7.98
C CYS A 84 8.20 -9.74 9.43
N LEU A 85 7.48 -10.83 9.72
CA LEU A 85 7.43 -11.41 11.07
C LEU A 85 8.82 -11.75 11.63
N SER A 86 9.68 -12.39 10.85
CA SER A 86 11.02 -12.76 11.32
C SER A 86 11.90 -11.55 11.65
N CYS A 87 11.82 -10.51 10.82
CA CYS A 87 12.56 -9.27 11.04
C CYS A 87 11.97 -8.45 12.20
N ASP A 88 10.65 -8.43 12.37
CA ASP A 88 9.99 -7.82 13.54
C ASP A 88 10.46 -8.47 14.84
N MET A 89 10.50 -9.80 14.91
CA MET A 89 10.97 -10.50 16.10
C MET A 89 12.43 -10.20 16.42
N ALA A 90 13.30 -10.11 15.40
CA ALA A 90 14.71 -9.77 15.58
C ALA A 90 14.91 -8.35 16.13
N VAL A 91 14.09 -7.38 15.70
CA VAL A 91 14.20 -5.98 16.09
C VAL A 91 13.48 -5.69 17.43
N HIS A 92 12.27 -6.23 17.62
CA HIS A 92 11.37 -5.84 18.71
C HIS A 92 11.21 -6.89 19.81
N VAL A 93 11.22 -8.19 19.50
CA VAL A 93 10.98 -9.26 20.52
C VAL A 93 12.30 -9.72 21.16
N GLY A 94 13.41 -9.66 20.42
CA GLY A 94 14.77 -9.97 20.92
C GLY A 94 15.68 -8.74 21.14
N GLY A 95 15.22 -7.54 20.79
CA GLY A 95 15.99 -6.30 20.83
C GLY A 95 15.59 -5.35 21.96
N LYS A 96 16.52 -4.47 22.37
CA LYS A 96 16.35 -3.50 23.47
C LYS A 96 15.33 -2.36 23.22
N ARG A 97 14.46 -2.47 22.20
CA ARG A 97 13.61 -1.37 21.72
C ARG A 97 12.14 -1.77 21.69
N THR A 98 11.36 -1.20 22.61
CA THR A 98 9.91 -1.36 22.70
C THR A 98 9.21 -0.23 21.94
N HIS A 99 9.26 -0.28 20.61
CA HIS A 99 8.58 0.69 19.74
C HIS A 99 7.11 0.31 19.52
N GLY A 100 6.27 1.29 19.13
CA GLY A 100 4.87 1.03 18.78
C GLY A 100 4.77 0.22 17.49
N ARG A 101 4.22 -0.99 17.55
CA ARG A 101 4.03 -1.87 16.38
C ARG A 101 2.59 -1.77 15.87
N TYR A 102 2.47 -1.57 14.56
CA TYR A 102 1.19 -1.53 13.88
C TYR A 102 1.19 -2.56 12.75
N LEU A 103 0.03 -3.16 12.46
CA LEU A 103 -0.17 -3.83 11.19
C LEU A 103 -0.08 -2.79 10.07
N LEU A 104 0.35 -3.20 8.86
CA LEU A 104 0.38 -2.29 7.69
C LEU A 104 -0.99 -1.66 7.37
N LEU A 105 -2.09 -2.26 7.84
CA LEU A 105 -3.44 -1.69 7.80
C LEU A 105 -3.69 -0.60 8.85
N ARG A 106 -2.62 -0.08 9.48
CA ARG A 106 -2.64 0.93 10.56
C ARG A 106 -3.48 0.53 11.79
N GLN A 107 -3.74 -0.76 11.96
CA GLN A 107 -4.30 -1.29 13.19
C GLN A 107 -3.18 -1.50 14.20
N ARG A 108 -3.35 -0.98 15.42
CA ARG A 108 -2.39 -1.22 16.50
C ARG A 108 -2.35 -2.71 16.82
N VAL A 109 -1.16 -3.29 16.92
CA VAL A 109 -1.01 -4.68 17.35
C VAL A 109 -1.17 -4.72 18.87
N GLU A 110 -2.21 -5.38 19.36
CA GLU A 110 -2.34 -5.75 20.76
C GLU A 110 -1.90 -7.21 20.92
N GLU A 111 -0.97 -7.47 21.84
CA GLU A 111 -0.50 -8.82 22.11
C GLU A 111 -1.58 -9.61 22.86
N ILE A 112 -2.34 -10.44 22.14
CA ILE A 112 -3.34 -11.34 22.74
C ILE A 112 -2.63 -12.58 23.31
N ASN A 113 -1.66 -12.39 24.21
CA ASN A 113 -1.18 -13.45 25.08
C ASN A 113 -0.50 -12.90 26.34
N GLN A 114 -1.28 -12.24 27.19
CA GLN A 114 -1.04 -12.30 28.63
C GLN A 114 -2.15 -13.16 29.23
N GLY A 115 -1.93 -14.47 29.15
CA GLY A 115 -2.68 -15.43 29.93
C GLY A 115 -2.63 -15.03 31.41
N ILE A 116 -3.81 -14.81 31.96
CA ILE A 116 -4.15 -14.80 33.37
C ILE A 116 -3.40 -15.93 34.08
N TRP A 117 -2.51 -15.58 35.00
CA TRP A 117 -2.24 -16.38 36.21
C TRP A 117 -2.12 -15.41 37.39
N THR A 118 -3.27 -14.88 37.82
CA THR A 118 -3.46 -14.55 39.23
C THR A 118 -3.65 -15.85 40.00
N MET A 119 -2.59 -16.31 40.68
CA MET A 119 -2.53 -16.81 42.06
C MET A 119 -1.22 -17.57 42.28
#